data_AF-F5R864-F1
#
_entry.id   AF-F5R864-F1
#
_cell.length_a   1.000
_cell.length_b   1.000
_cell.length_c   1.000
_cell.angle_alpha   90.00
_cell.angle_beta   90.00
_cell.angle_gamma   90.00
#
_symmetry.space_group_name_H-M   'P 1'
#
loop_
_entity.id
_entity.type
_entity.pdbx_description
1 polymer ?
#
loop_
_entity_poly.entity_id
_entity_poly.type
_entity_poly.pdbx_seq_one_letter_code
_entity_poly.pdbx_strand_id
1 'polypeptide(L)'
;MRHTPLPRPFILASAAALGLLLAACNDTPPPQDATLGQKLDSAIARTERKADELGARAENALDSAQVRAESATADAKAAVESAAGKMADRIDDATITAHVSARLAGDPELSALKIEVSTHDGKVTLSGPAPSEAARARAAELAVSVKGVTGIDNQLQVKAG
;
A
#
# COMPACT_ATOMS: atom_id res chain seq x y z
N MET A 1 -32.07 -22.29 -17.42
CA MET A 1 -32.25 -20.93 -16.88
C MET A 1 -31.02 -20.57 -16.07
N ARG A 2 -30.31 -19.51 -16.48
CA ARG A 2 -29.51 -18.56 -15.67
C ARG A 2 -28.30 -19.12 -14.90
N HIS A 3 -27.14 -18.49 -14.80
CA HIS A 3 -26.50 -17.37 -15.50
C HIS A 3 -25.05 -17.43 -15.01
N THR A 4 -24.08 -17.57 -15.91
CA THR A 4 -22.66 -17.35 -15.64
C THR A 4 -22.34 -15.87 -15.87
N PRO A 5 -21.83 -15.11 -14.89
CA PRO A 5 -21.36 -13.76 -15.12
C PRO A 5 -19.89 -13.76 -15.56
N LEU A 6 -19.64 -13.26 -16.76
CA LEU A 6 -18.31 -12.91 -17.28
C LEU A 6 -17.77 -11.65 -16.55
N PRO A 7 -16.45 -11.54 -16.33
CA PRO A 7 -15.84 -10.34 -15.76
C PRO A 7 -15.79 -9.21 -16.81
N ARG A 8 -16.43 -8.08 -16.50
CA ARG A 8 -16.34 -6.85 -17.28
C ARG A 8 -15.00 -6.14 -16.97
N PRO A 9 -14.26 -5.66 -17.98
CA PRO A 9 -13.06 -4.87 -17.76
C PRO A 9 -13.44 -3.53 -17.12
N PHE A 10 -12.95 -3.30 -15.90
CA PHE A 10 -12.99 -2.01 -15.22
C PHE A 10 -12.10 -1.03 -15.98
N ILE A 11 -12.73 -0.16 -16.77
CA ILE A 11 -12.08 1.01 -17.37
C ILE A 11 -11.78 1.99 -16.23
N LEU A 12 -10.54 1.96 -15.73
CA LEU A 12 -9.97 2.98 -14.86
C LEU A 12 -9.69 4.23 -15.69
N ALA A 13 -10.71 5.05 -15.92
CA ALA A 13 -10.53 6.43 -16.34
C ALA A 13 -10.20 7.26 -15.10
N SER A 14 -8.91 7.42 -14.80
CA SER A 14 -8.40 8.35 -13.81
C SER A 14 -8.66 9.79 -14.27
N ALA A 15 -9.78 10.37 -13.85
CA ALA A 15 -10.07 11.78 -14.02
C ALA A 15 -9.29 12.59 -12.98
N ALA A 16 -8.10 13.07 -13.37
CA ALA A 16 -7.47 14.21 -12.70
C ALA A 16 -8.26 15.47 -13.07
N ALA A 17 -9.25 15.83 -12.26
CA ALA A 17 -9.97 17.10 -12.38
C ALA A 17 -9.18 18.21 -11.67
N LEU A 18 -8.06 18.62 -12.27
CA LEU A 18 -7.42 19.90 -11.98
C LEU A 18 -7.78 20.85 -13.14
N GLY A 19 -8.84 21.62 -12.97
CA GLY A 19 -9.35 22.49 -14.04
C GLY A 19 -10.42 23.44 -13.54
N LEU A 20 -9.99 24.49 -12.85
CA LEU A 20 -10.75 25.70 -12.59
C LEU A 20 -10.94 26.44 -13.92
N LEU A 21 -12.16 26.55 -14.46
CA LEU A 21 -12.55 27.42 -15.60
C LEU A 21 -14.09 27.49 -15.60
N LEU A 22 -14.73 28.51 -15.01
CA LEU A 22 -14.98 29.87 -15.51
C LEU A 22 -15.73 29.94 -16.87
N ALA A 23 -16.81 30.73 -16.85
CA ALA A 23 -17.68 31.18 -17.96
C ALA A 23 -18.71 30.13 -18.45
N ALA A 24 -20.02 30.35 -18.21
CA ALA A 24 -20.95 31.11 -19.08
C ALA A 24 -21.15 30.40 -20.44
N CYS A 25 -22.34 30.07 -20.98
CA CYS A 25 -23.66 30.71 -21.08
C CYS A 25 -24.74 29.59 -21.27
N ASN A 26 -26.07 29.78 -21.29
CA ASN A 26 -26.81 30.51 -22.33
C ASN A 26 -28.35 30.62 -22.05
N ASP A 27 -28.93 31.68 -22.60
CA ASP A 27 -30.28 32.28 -22.56
C ASP A 27 -31.57 31.44 -22.48
N THR A 28 -32.58 32.01 -21.79
CA THR A 28 -34.00 32.02 -22.24
C THR A 28 -34.72 33.30 -21.73
N PRO A 29 -35.43 34.10 -22.57
CA PRO A 29 -36.07 35.37 -22.18
C PRO A 29 -37.61 35.22 -21.94
N PRO A 30 -38.41 36.29 -21.70
CA PRO A 30 -38.94 36.77 -20.40
C PRO A 30 -40.49 36.57 -20.20
N PRO A 31 -41.05 36.93 -19.03
CA PRO A 31 -42.04 38.03 -19.04
C PRO A 31 -41.87 39.00 -17.83
N GLN A 32 -41.78 40.31 -18.06
CA GLN A 32 -42.84 41.35 -18.11
C GLN A 32 -43.35 41.77 -16.72
N ASP A 33 -43.08 43.04 -16.42
CA ASP A 33 -43.72 43.93 -15.44
C ASP A 33 -43.55 43.62 -13.94
N ALA A 34 -42.41 44.05 -13.39
CA ALA A 34 -42.35 44.42 -11.98
C ALA A 34 -41.49 45.68 -11.85
N THR A 35 -42.13 46.74 -11.36
CA THR A 35 -41.55 48.08 -11.21
C THR A 35 -40.42 48.06 -10.18
N LEU A 36 -39.43 48.93 -10.38
CA LEU A 36 -38.15 48.97 -9.68
C LEU A 36 -38.24 49.02 -8.14
N GLY A 37 -39.35 49.51 -7.57
CA GLY A 37 -39.57 49.56 -6.13
C GLY A 37 -39.86 48.20 -5.48
N GLN A 38 -40.71 47.37 -6.09
CA GLN A 38 -41.13 46.09 -5.49
C GLN A 38 -40.04 44.99 -5.56
N LYS A 39 -39.05 45.16 -6.45
CA LYS A 39 -37.92 44.22 -6.57
C LYS A 39 -36.84 44.42 -5.49
N LEU A 40 -36.74 45.62 -4.90
CA LEU A 40 -35.74 45.91 -3.88
C LEU A 40 -36.15 45.35 -2.51
N ASP A 41 -37.41 45.51 -2.13
CA ASP A 41 -37.93 45.01 -0.84
C ASP A 41 -37.98 43.48 -0.78
N SER A 42 -38.23 42.83 -1.91
CA SER A 42 -38.26 41.36 -2.03
C SER A 42 -36.88 40.72 -2.22
N ALA A 43 -35.84 41.53 -2.44
CA ALA A 43 -34.45 41.12 -2.43
C ALA A 43 -33.91 41.11 -0.98
N ILE A 44 -34.17 42.15 -0.19
CA ILE A 44 -33.61 42.26 1.18
C ILE A 44 -34.22 41.21 2.12
N ALA A 45 -35.54 40.95 2.04
CA ALA A 45 -36.20 39.92 2.85
C ALA A 45 -35.82 38.46 2.48
N ARG A 46 -35.25 38.23 1.28
CA ARG A 46 -34.73 36.92 0.85
C ARG A 46 -33.24 36.75 1.17
N THR A 47 -32.50 37.83 1.36
CA THR A 47 -31.11 37.81 1.79
C THR A 47 -30.98 37.50 3.30
N GLU A 48 -31.92 37.97 4.13
CA GLU A 48 -31.91 37.69 5.57
C GLU A 48 -32.16 36.22 5.90
N ARG A 49 -33.16 35.56 5.27
CA ARG A 49 -33.45 34.13 5.54
C ARG A 49 -32.43 33.14 4.95
N LYS A 50 -31.67 33.53 3.94
CA LYS A 50 -30.64 32.67 3.35
C LYS A 50 -29.29 32.76 4.05
N ALA A 51 -29.04 33.81 4.83
CA ALA A 51 -27.80 33.92 5.61
C ALA A 51 -27.79 32.96 6.81
N ASP A 52 -28.91 32.84 7.54
CA ASP A 52 -29.01 31.96 8.71
C ASP A 52 -29.07 30.46 8.35
N GLU A 53 -29.71 30.09 7.23
CA GLU A 53 -29.75 28.68 6.76
C GLU A 53 -28.44 28.20 6.09
N LEU A 54 -27.62 29.13 5.58
CA LEU A 54 -26.32 28.80 4.99
C LEU A 54 -25.24 28.56 6.05
N GLY A 55 -25.29 29.23 7.21
CA GLY A 55 -24.37 28.98 8.31
C GLY A 55 -24.45 27.55 8.84
N ALA A 56 -25.66 27.06 9.14
CA ALA A 56 -25.86 25.74 9.75
C ALA A 56 -25.63 24.55 8.79
N ARG A 57 -25.70 24.76 7.46
CA ARG A 57 -25.43 23.71 6.46
C ARG A 57 -23.99 23.73 5.94
N ALA A 58 -23.30 24.87 6.02
CA ALA A 58 -21.89 24.94 5.68
C ALA A 58 -21.01 24.25 6.74
N GLU A 59 -21.34 24.35 8.03
CA GLU A 59 -20.58 23.66 9.10
C GLU A 59 -20.69 22.13 9.00
N ASN A 60 -21.89 21.59 8.79
CA ASN A 60 -22.10 20.13 8.66
C ASN A 60 -21.47 19.53 7.37
N ALA A 61 -21.32 20.33 6.32
CA ALA A 61 -20.70 19.92 5.06
C ALA A 61 -19.16 19.95 5.10
N LEU A 62 -18.57 20.81 5.93
CA LEU A 62 -17.12 20.93 6.10
C LEU A 62 -16.56 19.90 7.08
N ASP A 63 -17.24 19.63 8.20
CA ASP A 63 -16.85 18.58 9.15
C ASP A 63 -16.81 17.20 8.50
N SER A 64 -17.79 16.91 7.64
CA SER A 64 -17.87 15.64 6.92
C SER A 64 -16.92 15.52 5.71
N ALA A 65 -16.34 16.63 5.25
CA ALA A 65 -15.32 16.67 4.22
C ALA A 65 -13.90 16.51 4.81
N GLN A 66 -13.63 17.12 5.97
CA GLN A 66 -12.35 17.00 6.66
C GLN A 66 -12.12 15.60 7.23
N VAL A 67 -13.16 14.98 7.81
CA VAL A 67 -13.08 13.59 8.34
C VAL A 67 -12.77 12.58 7.24
N ARG A 68 -13.27 12.79 6.01
CA ARG A 68 -12.99 11.89 4.86
C ARG A 68 -11.62 12.14 4.24
N ALA A 69 -11.14 13.38 4.25
CA ALA A 69 -9.79 13.71 3.81
C ALA A 69 -8.74 13.17 4.80
N GLU A 70 -8.96 13.33 6.12
CA GLU A 70 -8.08 12.80 7.16
C GLU A 70 -8.05 11.27 7.18
N SER A 71 -9.19 10.60 7.01
CA SER A 71 -9.23 9.13 6.95
C SER A 71 -8.52 8.60 5.70
N ALA A 72 -8.73 9.22 4.54
CA ALA A 72 -8.03 8.84 3.31
C ALA A 72 -6.51 9.05 3.42
N THR A 73 -6.07 10.09 4.15
CA THR A 73 -4.65 10.34 4.40
C THR A 73 -4.07 9.36 5.43
N ALA A 74 -4.85 8.97 6.44
CA ALA A 74 -4.46 7.97 7.44
C ALA A 74 -4.31 6.56 6.84
N ASP A 75 -5.25 6.15 5.99
CA ASP A 75 -5.20 4.86 5.29
C ASP A 75 -4.00 4.80 4.32
N ALA A 76 -3.76 5.90 3.59
CA ALA A 76 -2.59 6.02 2.72
C ALA A 76 -1.27 5.95 3.52
N LYS A 77 -1.20 6.63 4.67
CA LYS A 77 -0.03 6.58 5.56
C LYS A 77 0.22 5.17 6.10
N ALA A 78 -0.82 4.48 6.58
CA ALA A 78 -0.70 3.11 7.08
C ALA A 78 -0.24 2.12 5.99
N ALA A 79 -0.74 2.27 4.77
CA ALA A 79 -0.30 1.47 3.63
C ALA A 79 1.17 1.70 3.28
N VAL A 80 1.63 2.96 3.29
CA VAL A 80 3.03 3.33 3.05
C VAL A 80 3.94 2.80 4.16
N GLU A 81 3.55 2.94 5.44
CA GLU A 81 4.32 2.40 6.57
C GLU A 81 4.43 0.88 6.51
N SER A 82 3.34 0.17 6.21
CA SER A 82 3.36 -1.29 6.04
C SER A 82 4.24 -1.71 4.87
N ALA A 83 4.18 -0.99 3.74
CA ALA A 83 5.04 -1.26 2.60
C ALA A 83 6.51 -1.01 2.95
N ALA A 84 6.82 0.09 3.63
CA ALA A 84 8.16 0.41 4.09
C ALA A 84 8.71 -0.66 5.06
N GLY A 85 7.90 -1.12 6.01
CA GLY A 85 8.25 -2.21 6.92
C GLY A 85 8.60 -3.50 6.17
N LYS A 86 7.74 -3.94 5.25
CA LYS A 86 8.02 -5.13 4.41
C LYS A 86 9.28 -4.99 3.56
N MET A 87 9.60 -3.78 3.11
CA MET A 87 10.84 -3.54 2.36
C MET A 87 12.06 -3.60 3.27
N ALA A 88 11.97 -3.07 4.50
CA ALA A 88 13.02 -3.20 5.49
C ALA A 88 13.28 -4.68 5.82
N ASP A 89 12.21 -5.46 6.07
CA ASP A 89 12.32 -6.90 6.34
C ASP A 89 13.01 -7.65 5.18
N ARG A 90 12.67 -7.33 3.92
CA ARG A 90 13.34 -7.93 2.75
C ARG A 90 14.82 -7.58 2.64
N ILE A 91 15.20 -6.36 3.03
CA ILE A 91 16.60 -5.94 3.05
C ILE A 91 17.36 -6.68 4.15
N ASP A 92 16.75 -6.83 5.32
CA ASP A 92 17.32 -7.61 6.41
C ASP A 92 17.49 -9.09 6.01
N ASP A 93 16.47 -9.70 5.41
CA ASP A 93 16.54 -11.08 4.88
C ASP A 93 17.63 -11.26 3.83
N ALA A 94 17.77 -10.31 2.91
CA ALA A 94 18.84 -10.32 1.90
C ALA A 94 20.22 -10.23 2.55
N THR A 95 20.36 -9.42 3.60
CA THR A 95 21.61 -9.28 4.38
C THR A 95 21.95 -10.56 5.14
N ILE A 96 20.95 -11.17 5.79
CA ILE A 96 21.09 -12.47 6.47
C ILE A 96 21.54 -13.53 5.45
N THR A 97 20.86 -13.61 4.30
CA THR A 97 21.21 -14.53 3.21
C THR A 97 22.66 -14.36 2.77
N ALA A 98 23.09 -13.13 2.50
CA ALA A 98 24.45 -12.83 2.08
C ALA A 98 25.48 -13.25 3.15
N HIS A 99 25.19 -13.00 4.43
CA HIS A 99 26.07 -13.37 5.53
C HIS A 99 26.17 -14.89 5.70
N VAL A 100 25.05 -15.61 5.63
CA VAL A 100 25.03 -17.08 5.69
C VAL A 100 25.81 -17.65 4.51
N SER A 101 25.53 -17.21 3.28
CA SER A 101 26.26 -17.64 2.09
C SER A 101 27.76 -17.39 2.19
N ALA A 102 28.16 -16.22 2.71
CA ALA A 102 29.58 -15.91 2.92
C ALA A 102 30.22 -16.84 3.96
N ARG A 103 29.52 -17.19 5.05
CA ARG A 103 30.03 -18.13 6.06
C ARG A 103 30.21 -19.54 5.49
N LEU A 104 29.25 -20.02 4.70
CA LEU A 104 29.34 -21.33 4.04
C LEU A 104 30.46 -21.34 2.99
N ALA A 105 30.62 -20.27 2.22
CA ALA A 105 31.67 -20.13 1.22
C ALA A 105 33.07 -19.95 1.84
N GLY A 106 33.18 -19.38 3.03
CA GLY A 106 34.43 -19.28 3.79
C GLY A 106 34.86 -20.60 4.42
N ASP A 107 34.03 -21.64 4.31
CA ASP A 107 34.27 -22.90 4.98
C ASP A 107 34.96 -23.95 4.11
N PRO A 108 36.08 -24.56 4.56
CA PRO A 108 36.81 -25.54 3.74
C PRO A 108 35.99 -26.78 3.34
N GLU A 109 35.06 -27.23 4.19
CA GLU A 109 34.27 -28.44 3.95
C GLU A 109 33.00 -28.17 3.13
N LEU A 110 32.50 -26.93 3.16
CA LEU A 110 31.24 -26.55 2.52
C LEU A 110 31.40 -25.66 1.28
N SER A 111 32.53 -24.97 1.12
CA SER A 111 32.80 -24.03 0.01
C SER A 111 32.75 -24.67 -1.39
N ALA A 112 33.06 -25.97 -1.49
CA ALA A 112 32.98 -26.72 -2.74
C ALA A 112 31.55 -27.21 -3.05
N LEU A 113 30.61 -27.09 -2.10
CA LEU A 113 29.25 -27.59 -2.24
C LEU A 113 28.34 -26.52 -2.85
N LYS A 114 27.44 -26.94 -3.73
CA LYS A 114 26.42 -26.06 -4.31
C LYS A 114 25.22 -25.95 -3.35
N ILE A 115 25.42 -25.24 -2.24
CA ILE A 115 24.37 -24.96 -1.26
C ILE A 115 23.67 -23.66 -1.64
N GLU A 116 22.36 -23.73 -1.83
CA GLU A 116 21.50 -22.56 -2.03
C GLU A 116 20.94 -22.12 -0.67
N VAL A 117 20.99 -20.81 -0.44
CA VAL A 117 20.50 -20.17 0.79
C VAL A 117 19.38 -19.22 0.44
N SER A 118 18.25 -19.35 1.11
CA SER A 118 17.16 -18.38 1.02
C SER A 118 16.71 -17.99 2.43
N THR A 119 16.28 -16.75 2.62
CA THR A 119 15.78 -16.26 3.91
C THR A 119 14.44 -15.58 3.71
N HIS A 120 13.50 -15.83 4.63
CA HIS A 120 12.22 -15.15 4.69
C HIS A 120 11.82 -14.89 6.14
N ASP A 121 11.59 -13.64 6.50
CA ASP A 121 11.25 -13.18 7.86
C ASP A 121 12.24 -13.72 8.92
N GLY A 122 13.54 -13.68 8.60
CA GLY A 122 14.62 -14.20 9.43
C GLY A 122 14.75 -15.73 9.48
N LYS A 123 13.86 -16.49 8.82
CA LYS A 123 13.96 -17.95 8.71
C LYS A 123 14.81 -18.32 7.49
N VAL A 124 15.92 -19.01 7.73
CA VAL A 124 16.86 -19.45 6.69
C VAL A 124 16.49 -20.86 6.22
N THR A 125 16.44 -21.07 4.91
CA THR A 125 16.32 -22.38 4.29
C THR A 125 17.61 -22.73 3.56
N LEU A 126 18.21 -23.86 3.91
CA LEU A 126 19.41 -24.41 3.25
C LEU A 126 19.00 -25.57 2.36
N SER A 127 19.37 -25.53 1.08
CA SER A 127 19.04 -26.59 0.13
C SER A 127 20.22 -26.92 -0.80
N GLY A 128 20.25 -28.14 -1.32
CA GLY A 128 21.36 -28.64 -2.15
C GLY A 128 21.94 -29.95 -1.65
N PRO A 129 23.01 -30.45 -2.29
CA PRO A 129 23.66 -31.70 -1.91
C PRO A 129 24.59 -31.51 -0.71
N ALA A 130 24.58 -32.47 0.21
CA ALA A 130 25.58 -32.61 1.26
C ALA A 130 26.28 -33.99 1.15
N PRO A 131 27.62 -34.05 1.29
CA PRO A 131 28.36 -35.31 1.18
C PRO A 131 28.20 -36.22 2.41
N SER A 132 27.77 -35.67 3.56
CA SER A 132 27.59 -36.42 4.80
C SER A 132 26.58 -35.73 5.73
N GLU A 133 26.07 -36.48 6.70
CA GLU A 133 25.28 -35.91 7.81
C GLU A 133 26.07 -34.87 8.60
N ALA A 134 27.38 -35.06 8.77
CA ALA A 134 28.25 -34.09 9.42
C ALA A 134 28.29 -32.77 8.65
N ALA A 135 28.46 -32.79 7.33
CA ALA A 135 28.43 -31.59 6.50
C ALA A 135 27.06 -30.89 6.57
N ARG A 136 25.97 -31.66 6.59
CA ARG A 136 24.60 -31.11 6.77
C ARG A 136 24.45 -30.39 8.11
N ALA A 137 24.89 -31.02 9.21
CA ALA A 137 24.79 -30.44 10.55
C ALA A 137 25.65 -29.17 10.67
N ARG A 138 26.87 -29.24 10.14
CA ARG A 138 27.82 -28.14 10.14
C ARG A 138 27.33 -26.91 9.37
N ALA A 139 26.63 -27.10 8.26
CA ALA A 139 25.98 -26.00 7.53
C ALA A 139 24.90 -25.31 8.38
N ALA A 140 24.10 -26.07 9.13
CA ALA A 140 23.12 -25.50 10.05
C ALA A 140 23.76 -24.74 11.21
N GLU A 141 24.87 -25.24 11.78
CA GLU A 141 25.61 -24.54 12.83
C GLU A 141 26.19 -23.20 12.35
N LEU A 142 26.72 -23.15 11.12
CA LEU A 142 27.20 -21.88 10.56
C LEU A 142 26.06 -20.91 10.31
N ALA A 143 24.92 -21.39 9.79
CA ALA A 143 23.76 -20.54 9.55
C ALA A 143 23.19 -19.98 10.86
N VAL A 144 23.10 -20.76 11.95
CA VAL A 144 22.54 -20.27 13.22
C VAL A 144 23.43 -19.22 13.90
N SER A 145 24.72 -19.21 13.59
CA SER A 145 25.66 -18.23 14.11
C SER A 145 25.48 -16.82 13.53
N VAL A 146 24.69 -16.68 12.44
CA VAL A 146 24.45 -15.39 11.80
C VAL A 146 23.39 -14.60 12.57
N LYS A 147 23.72 -13.34 12.90
CA LYS A 147 22.80 -12.43 13.58
C LYS A 147 21.55 -12.20 12.73
N GLY A 148 20.38 -12.26 13.35
CA GLY A 148 19.08 -12.05 12.71
C GLY A 148 18.38 -13.35 12.30
N VAL A 149 19.07 -14.49 12.33
CA VAL A 149 18.45 -15.78 12.08
C VAL A 149 17.52 -16.16 13.23
N THR A 150 16.25 -16.37 12.92
CA THR A 150 15.19 -16.75 13.88
C THR A 150 14.83 -18.23 13.81
N GLY A 151 15.17 -18.89 12.70
CA GLY A 151 14.96 -20.31 12.51
C GLY A 151 15.70 -20.83 11.28
N ILE A 152 15.90 -22.15 11.25
CA ILE A 152 16.57 -22.83 10.14
C ILE A 152 15.73 -24.00 9.69
N ASP A 153 15.51 -24.07 8.38
CA ASP A 153 15.01 -25.24 7.68
C ASP A 153 16.15 -25.86 6.86
N ASN A 154 16.63 -27.02 7.30
CA ASN A 154 17.76 -27.69 6.66
C ASN A 154 17.25 -28.80 5.74
N GLN A 155 17.15 -28.46 4.46
CA GLN A 155 16.70 -29.35 3.38
C GLN A 155 17.86 -29.92 2.56
N LEU A 156 19.08 -29.96 3.13
CA LEU A 156 20.22 -30.54 2.44
C LEU A 156 20.07 -32.05 2.27
N GLN A 157 20.28 -32.51 1.04
CA GLN A 157 20.16 -33.92 0.69
C GLN A 157 21.51 -34.61 0.88
N VAL A 158 21.58 -35.46 1.91
CA VAL A 158 22.75 -36.32 2.13
C VAL A 158 22.70 -37.44 1.11
N LYS A 159 23.71 -37.50 0.24
CA LYS A 159 23.91 -38.69 -0.60
C LYS A 159 24.50 -39.77 0.28
N ALA A 160 23.75 -40.85 0.51
CA ALA A 160 24.31 -42.07 1.08
C ALA A 160 25.41 -42.55 0.13
N GLY A 161 26.65 -42.58 0.61
CA GLY A 161 27.78 -43.21 -0.05
C GLY A 161 27.72 -44.72 0.08
#